data_AF-A0AAD2AXI0-F1
#
_entry.id   AF-A0AAD2AXI0-F1
#
_cell.length_a   1.000
_cell.length_b   1.000
_cell.length_c   1.000
_cell.angle_alpha   90.00
_cell.angle_beta   90.00
_cell.angle_gamma   90.00
#
_symmetry.space_group_name_H-M   'P 1'
#
loop_
_entity.id
_entity.type
_entity.pdbx_description
1 polymer ?
#
loop_
_entity_poly.entity_id
_entity_poly.type
_entity_poly.pdbx_seq_one_letter_code
_entity_poly.pdbx_strand_id
1 'polypeptide(L)'
;MKLKDLETKLVEKDFDVKFVKVDTDKVKQERIYLNLDKAFSTYFIDFEGKPFLYVYISRQKGFDYSTIKTFSEEVLNEENSKCRSAKLKILNILKQEGIEGVEFYENESDVPLKPASKKKKIEL
;
A
#
# COMPACT_ATOMS: atom_id res chain seq x y z
N MET A 1 1.34 2.81 -15.27
CA MET A 1 1.40 4.25 -14.89
C MET A 1 2.67 4.51 -14.11
N LYS A 2 3.31 5.68 -14.24
CA LYS A 2 4.48 6.05 -13.40
C LYS A 2 4.05 6.80 -12.15
N LEU A 3 4.90 6.81 -11.12
CA LEU A 3 4.62 7.52 -9.87
C LEU A 3 4.29 9.00 -10.12
N LYS A 4 5.08 9.70 -10.94
CA LYS A 4 4.83 11.11 -11.26
C LYS A 4 3.46 11.35 -11.89
N ASP A 5 3.01 10.46 -12.79
CA ASP A 5 1.68 10.56 -13.39
C ASP A 5 0.58 10.38 -12.32
N LEU A 6 0.78 9.46 -11.37
CA LEU A 6 -0.13 9.24 -10.27
C LEU A 6 -0.20 10.47 -9.35
N GLU A 7 0.94 11.07 -9.02
CA GLU A 7 0.99 12.30 -8.20
C GLU A 7 0.15 13.40 -8.82
N THR A 8 0.35 13.67 -10.12
CA THR A 8 -0.43 14.68 -10.84
C THR A 8 -1.93 14.38 -10.78
N LYS A 9 -2.34 13.15 -11.10
CA LYS A 9 -3.77 12.76 -11.04
C LYS A 9 -4.37 12.88 -9.65
N LEU A 10 -3.62 12.52 -8.61
CA LEU A 10 -4.10 12.61 -7.22
C LEU A 10 -4.27 14.07 -6.80
N VAL A 11 -3.31 14.94 -7.14
CA VAL A 11 -3.38 16.38 -6.85
C VAL A 11 -4.52 17.05 -7.61
N GLU A 12 -4.73 16.71 -8.90
CA GLU A 12 -5.86 17.20 -9.70
C GLU A 12 -7.24 16.80 -9.13
N LYS A 13 -7.27 15.75 -8.31
CA LYS A 13 -8.44 15.23 -7.62
C LYS A 13 -8.51 15.63 -6.14
N ASP A 14 -7.72 16.63 -5.74
CA ASP A 14 -7.67 17.18 -4.38
C ASP A 14 -7.33 16.14 -3.28
N PHE A 15 -6.63 15.04 -3.63
CA PHE A 15 -6.11 14.13 -2.62
C PHE A 15 -4.89 14.73 -1.92
N ASP A 16 -4.85 14.59 -0.58
CA ASP A 16 -3.65 14.90 0.19
C ASP A 16 -2.58 13.83 -0.03
N VAL A 17 -1.53 14.22 -0.74
CA VAL A 17 -0.40 13.36 -1.10
C VAL A 17 0.94 13.94 -0.71
N LYS A 18 1.89 13.05 -0.43
CA LYS A 18 3.27 13.42 -0.13
C LYS A 18 4.25 12.54 -0.89
N PHE A 19 5.01 13.13 -1.80
CA PHE A 19 6.11 12.46 -2.46
C PHE A 19 7.34 12.39 -1.53
N VAL A 20 7.96 11.21 -1.44
CA VAL A 20 9.12 10.95 -0.59
C VAL A 20 10.13 10.08 -1.34
N LYS A 21 11.38 10.55 -1.40
CA LYS A 21 12.51 9.72 -1.82
C LYS A 21 13.12 9.04 -0.61
N VAL A 22 13.10 7.72 -0.59
CA VAL A 22 13.75 6.90 0.43
C VAL A 22 15.10 6.48 -0.13
N ASP A 23 16.18 7.00 0.46
CA ASP A 23 17.54 6.61 0.14
C ASP A 23 18.21 6.13 1.43
N THR A 24 18.34 4.81 1.54
CA THR A 24 18.99 4.12 2.65
C THR A 24 19.88 3.03 2.08
N ASP A 25 20.86 2.55 2.86
CA ASP A 25 21.76 1.45 2.44
C ASP A 25 21.03 0.17 2.01
N LYS A 26 19.78 -0.01 2.45
CA LYS A 26 18.96 -1.19 2.19
C LYS A 26 17.92 -0.99 1.09
N VAL A 27 17.46 0.23 0.87
CA VAL A 27 16.35 0.56 -0.03
C VAL A 27 16.60 1.92 -0.64
N LYS A 28 16.59 1.97 -1.98
CA LYS A 28 16.56 3.19 -2.78
C LYS A 28 15.28 3.20 -3.60
N GLN A 29 14.32 4.03 -3.23
CA GLN A 29 12.97 3.97 -3.79
C GLN A 29 12.22 5.30 -3.65
N GLU A 30 11.47 5.66 -4.69
CA GLU A 30 10.52 6.77 -4.66
C GLU A 30 9.13 6.27 -4.23
N ARG A 31 8.43 7.07 -3.42
CA ARG A 31 7.12 6.75 -2.85
C ARG A 31 6.18 7.94 -2.94
N ILE A 32 4.91 7.67 -3.21
CA ILE A 32 3.83 8.65 -3.01
C ILE A 32 3.00 8.16 -1.84
N TYR A 33 2.95 8.92 -0.76
CA TYR A 33 2.06 8.67 0.36
C TYR A 33 0.71 9.31 0.09
N LEU A 34 -0.35 8.61 0.48
CA LEU A 34 -1.73 9.07 0.35
C LEU A 34 -2.36 9.16 1.74
N ASN A 35 -2.71 10.37 2.15
CA ASN A 35 -3.23 10.67 3.49
C ASN A 35 -4.76 10.66 3.48
N LEU A 36 -5.36 9.46 3.38
CA LEU A 36 -6.81 9.30 3.43
C LEU A 36 -7.35 8.98 4.83
N ASP A 37 -6.64 8.12 5.56
CA ASP A 37 -7.06 7.66 6.89
C ASP A 37 -5.87 7.80 7.86
N LYS A 38 -6.08 8.52 8.95
CA LYS A 38 -5.07 8.72 10.00
C LYS A 38 -4.72 7.42 10.73
N ALA A 39 -5.51 6.37 10.62
CA ALA A 39 -5.21 5.05 11.19
C ALA A 39 -4.20 4.26 10.35
N PHE A 40 -4.08 4.56 9.06
CA PHE A 40 -3.24 3.82 8.11
C PHE A 40 -2.18 4.70 7.45
N SER A 41 -1.06 4.07 7.09
CA SER A 41 -0.08 4.64 6.19
C SER A 41 -0.21 3.91 4.86
N THR A 42 -0.60 4.65 3.83
CA THR A 42 -0.75 4.13 2.47
C THR A 42 0.26 4.80 1.56
N TYR A 43 0.98 4.01 0.76
CA TYR A 43 1.89 4.57 -0.24
C TYR A 43 2.02 3.70 -1.48
N PHE A 44 2.35 4.35 -2.59
CA PHE A 44 2.55 3.74 -3.89
C PHE A 44 4.04 3.62 -4.19
N ILE A 45 4.42 2.54 -4.89
CA ILE A 45 5.75 2.38 -5.46
C ILE A 45 5.65 1.94 -6.92
N ASP A 46 6.64 2.36 -7.71
CA ASP A 46 6.92 1.73 -9.00
C ASP A 46 7.70 0.43 -8.74
N PHE A 47 7.23 -0.66 -9.35
CA PHE A 47 7.93 -1.94 -9.31
C PHE A 47 8.35 -2.28 -10.74
N GLU A 48 9.65 -2.44 -10.94
CA GLU A 48 10.20 -2.67 -12.27
C GLU A 48 9.57 -3.91 -12.93
N GLY A 49 9.15 -3.77 -14.19
CA GLY A 49 8.50 -4.83 -14.94
C GLY A 49 7.02 -5.09 -14.59
N LYS A 50 6.37 -4.25 -13.78
CA LYS A 50 4.92 -4.32 -13.55
C LYS A 50 4.16 -3.24 -14.35
N PRO A 51 3.00 -3.57 -14.94
CA PRO A 51 2.23 -2.60 -15.72
C PRO A 51 1.47 -1.60 -14.84
N PHE A 52 1.34 -1.87 -13.54
CA PHE A 52 0.63 -1.06 -12.55
C PHE A 52 1.50 -0.71 -11.34
N LEU A 53 1.14 0.37 -10.65
CA LEU A 53 1.74 0.75 -9.38
C LEU A 53 1.19 -0.12 -8.25
N TYR A 54 2.08 -0.53 -7.35
CA TYR A 54 1.71 -1.34 -6.19
C TYR A 54 1.37 -0.43 -5.00
N VAL A 55 0.28 -0.74 -4.27
CA VAL A 55 -0.18 -0.01 -3.09
C VAL A 55 0.20 -0.78 -1.83
N TYR A 56 1.00 -0.15 -0.99
CA TYR A 56 1.31 -0.63 0.34
C TYR A 56 0.37 0.04 1.33
N ILE A 57 -0.05 -0.75 2.32
CA ILE A 57 -0.78 -0.26 3.46
C ILE A 57 -0.23 -0.88 4.74
N SER A 58 -0.16 -0.11 5.81
CA SER A 58 0.09 -0.58 7.16
C SER A 58 -0.61 0.33 8.16
N ARG A 59 -0.64 -0.04 9.44
CA ARG A 59 -0.98 0.95 10.49
C ARG A 59 0.02 2.11 10.48
N GLN A 60 -0.42 3.28 10.92
CA GLN A 60 0.48 4.43 11.07
C GLN A 60 1.59 4.17 12.09
N LYS A 61 2.70 4.87 11.90
CA LYS A 61 3.83 4.85 12.83
C LYS A 61 3.38 5.37 14.19
N GLY A 62 3.67 4.63 15.26
CA GLY A 62 3.22 4.97 16.61
C GLY A 62 1.95 4.24 17.06
N PHE A 63 1.33 3.41 16.20
CA PHE A 63 0.33 2.46 16.65
C PHE A 63 0.94 1.51 17.69
N ASP A 64 0.36 1.48 18.88
CA ASP A 64 0.90 0.75 20.02
C ASP A 64 0.62 -0.76 19.92
N TYR A 65 1.51 -1.44 19.20
CA TYR A 65 1.53 -2.91 19.18
C TYR A 65 1.87 -3.53 20.54
N SER A 66 2.25 -2.73 21.54
CA SER A 66 2.57 -3.21 22.88
C SER A 66 1.33 -3.52 23.72
N THR A 67 0.14 -3.01 23.35
CA THR A 67 -1.15 -3.54 23.86
C THR A 67 -1.50 -4.88 23.22
N ILE A 68 -0.91 -5.19 22.07
CA ILE A 68 -0.96 -6.47 21.34
C ILE A 68 0.22 -7.37 21.78
N LYS A 69 0.63 -7.28 23.05
CA LYS A 69 1.82 -7.97 23.58
C LYS A 69 1.72 -9.51 23.59
N THR A 70 0.54 -10.05 23.31
CA THR A 70 0.35 -11.48 23.08
C THR A 70 -0.15 -11.61 21.65
N PHE A 71 0.74 -11.96 20.72
CA PHE A 71 0.39 -12.33 19.35
C PHE A 71 -0.44 -13.62 19.36
N SER A 72 -1.70 -13.56 19.78
CA SER A 72 -2.63 -14.58 19.31
C SER A 72 -2.77 -14.38 17.81
N GLU A 73 -2.74 -15.47 17.07
CA GLU A 73 -2.91 -15.48 15.63
C GLU A 73 -4.21 -14.77 15.21
N GLU A 74 -5.23 -14.82 16.08
CA GLU A 74 -6.51 -14.13 15.95
C GLU A 74 -6.37 -12.61 15.86
N VAL A 75 -5.64 -11.96 16.77
CA VAL A 75 -5.49 -10.49 16.75
C VAL A 75 -4.68 -10.05 15.53
N LEU A 76 -3.65 -10.82 15.15
CA LEU A 76 -2.90 -10.55 13.94
C LEU A 76 -3.76 -10.69 12.69
N ASN A 77 -4.63 -11.70 12.64
CA ASN A 77 -5.58 -11.90 11.55
C ASN A 77 -6.61 -10.77 11.47
N GLU A 78 -7.12 -10.29 12.60
CA GLU A 78 -8.05 -9.17 12.66
C GLU A 78 -7.40 -7.88 12.14
N GLU A 79 -6.17 -7.55 12.60
CA GLU A 79 -5.44 -6.37 12.14
C GLU A 79 -5.06 -6.46 10.65
N ASN A 80 -4.70 -7.66 10.18
CA ASN A 80 -4.49 -7.90 8.76
C ASN A 80 -5.79 -7.69 7.95
N SER A 81 -6.94 -8.18 8.44
CA SER A 81 -8.23 -7.93 7.78
C SER A 81 -8.52 -6.44 7.70
N LYS A 82 -8.32 -5.68 8.79
CA LYS A 82 -8.51 -4.22 8.78
C LYS A 82 -7.63 -3.54 7.72
N CYS A 83 -6.38 -3.97 7.58
CA CYS A 83 -5.49 -3.46 6.54
C CYS A 83 -5.97 -3.84 5.13
N ARG A 84 -6.46 -5.07 4.91
CA ARG A 84 -6.97 -5.51 3.60
C ARG A 84 -8.21 -4.72 3.21
N SER A 85 -9.15 -4.58 4.13
CA SER A 85 -10.36 -3.80 3.96
C SER A 85 -10.05 -2.34 3.63
N ALA A 86 -9.12 -1.72 4.36
CA ALA A 86 -8.69 -0.36 4.10
C ALA A 86 -8.04 -0.20 2.72
N LYS A 87 -7.16 -1.14 2.32
CA LYS A 87 -6.55 -1.12 0.99
C LYS A 87 -7.59 -1.28 -0.12
N LEU A 88 -8.54 -2.21 0.02
CA LEU A 88 -9.62 -2.38 -0.95
C LEU A 88 -10.47 -1.12 -1.09
N LYS A 89 -10.85 -0.49 0.02
CA LYS A 89 -11.60 0.77 0.03
C LYS A 89 -10.85 1.88 -0.69
N ILE A 90 -9.55 2.05 -0.41
CA ILE A 90 -8.72 3.05 -1.08
C ILE A 90 -8.67 2.78 -2.58
N LEU A 91 -8.42 1.53 -3.01
CA LEU A 91 -8.38 1.18 -4.43
C LEU A 91 -9.72 1.45 -5.14
N ASN A 92 -10.84 1.19 -4.47
CA ASN A 92 -12.17 1.49 -5.00
C ASN A 92 -12.43 3.00 -5.11
N ILE A 93 -12.01 3.79 -4.13
CA ILE A 93 -12.09 5.26 -4.19
C ILE A 93 -11.28 5.79 -5.39
N LEU A 94 -10.04 5.31 -5.55
CA LEU A 94 -9.19 5.71 -6.68
C LEU A 94 -9.83 5.34 -8.03
N LYS A 95 -10.43 4.16 -8.13
CA LYS A 95 -11.15 3.72 -9.33
C LYS A 95 -12.37 4.59 -9.62
N GLN A 96 -13.16 4.95 -8.59
CA GLN A 96 -14.31 5.85 -8.72
C GLN A 96 -13.88 7.24 -9.19
N GLU A 97 -12.71 7.71 -8.76
CA GLU A 97 -12.12 8.97 -9.21
C GLU A 97 -11.48 8.92 -10.61
N GLY A 98 -11.48 7.76 -11.27
CA GLY A 98 -10.89 7.58 -12.60
C GLY A 98 -9.36 7.41 -12.59
N ILE A 99 -8.78 7.07 -11.44
CA ILE A 99 -7.34 6.82 -11.29
C ILE A 99 -7.05 5.36 -11.64
N GLU A 100 -6.75 5.13 -12.91
CA GLU A 100 -6.36 3.82 -13.44
C GLU A 100 -4.85 3.58 -13.38
N GLY A 101 -4.41 2.32 -13.53
CA GLY A 101 -2.99 1.95 -13.54
C GLY A 101 -2.38 1.70 -12.15
N VAL A 102 -3.24 1.54 -11.14
CA VAL A 102 -2.94 0.93 -9.83
C VAL A 102 -3.49 -0.49 -9.80
N GLU A 103 -3.06 -1.32 -8.84
CA GLU A 103 -3.64 -2.65 -8.64
C GLU A 103 -5.15 -2.62 -8.35
N PHE A 104 -5.86 -3.69 -8.72
CA PHE A 104 -7.31 -3.83 -8.50
C PHE A 104 -7.62 -5.25 -8.01
N TYR A 105 -8.62 -5.35 -7.14
CA TYR A 105 -9.09 -6.62 -6.57
C TYR A 105 -10.61 -6.61 -6.50
N GLU A 106 -11.23 -7.74 -6.78
CA GLU A 106 -12.69 -7.90 -6.66
C GLU A 106 -13.11 -8.08 -5.20
N ASN A 107 -12.33 -8.86 -4.43
CA ASN A 107 -12.67 -9.21 -3.05
C ASN A 107 -11.54 -8.87 -2.07
N GLU A 108 -11.90 -8.66 -0.80
CA GLU A 108 -10.95 -8.38 0.28
C GLU A 108 -9.96 -9.54 0.51
N SER A 109 -10.39 -10.78 0.30
CA SER A 109 -9.55 -11.99 0.44
C SER A 109 -8.36 -12.00 -0.51
N ASP A 110 -8.50 -11.35 -1.67
CA ASP A 110 -7.52 -11.37 -2.74
C ASP A 110 -6.45 -10.28 -2.55
N VAL A 111 -6.64 -9.37 -1.58
CA VAL A 111 -5.78 -8.22 -1.34
C VAL A 111 -4.49 -8.64 -0.62
N PRO A 112 -3.31 -8.54 -1.27
CA PRO A 112 -2.05 -8.82 -0.63
C PRO A 112 -1.60 -7.60 0.20
N LEU A 113 -1.31 -7.82 1.48
CA LEU A 113 -0.79 -6.78 2.39
C LEU A 113 0.70 -6.50 2.20
N LYS A 114 1.45 -7.52 1.78
CA LYS A 114 2.85 -7.41 1.40
C LYS A 114 2.98 -7.97 0.00
N PRO A 115 3.87 -7.42 -0.84
CA PRO A 115 4.20 -8.09 -2.08
C PRO A 115 4.70 -9.48 -1.70
N ALA A 116 4.16 -10.50 -2.37
CA ALA A 116 4.82 -11.79 -2.36
C ALA A 116 6.21 -11.55 -2.96
N SER A 117 7.23 -11.45 -2.10
CA SER A 117 8.60 -11.58 -2.53
C SER A 117 8.73 -13.02 -3.01
N LYS A 118 8.36 -13.26 -4.27
CA LYS A 118 8.74 -14.49 -4.96
C LYS A 118 10.25 -14.39 -5.13
N LYS A 119 11.01 -14.63 -4.07
CA LYS A 119 12.33 -15.22 -4.23
C LYS A 119 12.04 -16.52 -4.98
N LYS A 120 12.30 -16.54 -6.29
CA LYS A 120 12.38 -17.81 -7.02
C LYS A 120 13.44 -18.60 -6.25
N LYS A 121 13.02 -19.63 -5.50
CA LYS A 121 13.94 -20.70 -5.13
C LYS A 121 14.38 -21.28 -6.47
N ILE A 122 15.61 -21.00 -6.87
CA ILE A 122 16.27 -21.85 -7.85
C ILE A 122 16.64 -23.09 -7.04
N GLU A 123 15.96 -24.20 -7.31
CA GLU A 123 16.45 -25.51 -6.87
C GLU A 123 17.70 -25.80 -7.70
N LEU A 124 18.84 -25.98 -7.01
CA LEU A 124 20.07 -26.52 -7.58
C LEU A 124 20.03 -28.04 -7.45
#